data_AF-A0A090X6X0-F1
#
_entry.id   AF-A0A090X6X0-F1
#
_cell.length_a   1.000
_cell.length_b   1.000
_cell.length_c   1.000
_cell.angle_alpha   90.00
_cell.angle_beta   90.00
_cell.angle_gamma   90.00
#
_symmetry.space_group_name_H-M   'P 1'
#
loop_
_entity.id
_entity.type
_entity.pdbx_description
1 polymer ?
#
loop_
_entity_poly.entity_id
_entity_poly.type
_entity_poly.pdbx_seq_one_letter_code
_entity_poly.pdbx_strand_id
1 'polypeptide(L)'
;MTKKEFDYLLLKFENKQCSIEEENLLFQFYNDFQKNNKMASWKFSEIEEARIRILKRLNTTIESHQITSKNVINWRKLASVAAIFVGFVSITILFFANSEVSQTPENNITLQLQDGTIKVLNEPTSNVKVLNTNGQVIGKQKGGSVDL
;
A
#
# COMPACT_ATOMS: atom_id res chain seq x y z
N MET A 1 -36.78 -16.49 19.08
CA MET A 1 -36.84 -17.39 20.24
C MET A 1 -38.04 -17.04 21.11
N THR A 2 -38.76 -18.04 21.60
CA THR A 2 -39.86 -17.90 22.56
C THR A 2 -39.36 -17.91 24.01
N LYS A 3 -40.19 -17.51 25.00
CA LYS A 3 -39.79 -17.52 26.43
C LYS A 3 -39.31 -18.91 26.89
N LYS A 4 -40.05 -19.96 26.52
CA LYS A 4 -39.74 -21.35 26.91
C LYS A 4 -38.40 -21.83 26.34
N GLU A 5 -38.11 -21.47 25.09
CA GLU A 5 -36.83 -21.79 24.44
C GLU A 5 -35.66 -21.06 25.11
N PHE A 6 -35.85 -19.79 25.49
CA PHE A 6 -34.85 -19.03 26.24
C PHE A 6 -34.55 -19.67 27.59
N ASP A 7 -35.59 -20.02 28.34
CA ASP A 7 -35.44 -20.69 29.65
C ASP A 7 -34.73 -22.04 29.50
N TYR A 8 -35.05 -22.79 28.44
CA TYR A 8 -34.40 -24.07 28.14
C TYR A 8 -32.91 -23.90 27.82
N LEU A 9 -32.56 -22.96 26.94
CA LEU A 9 -31.16 -22.67 26.58
C LEU A 9 -30.36 -22.17 27.79
N LEU A 10 -31.00 -21.38 28.65
CA LEU A 10 -30.38 -20.85 29.85
C LEU A 10 -30.08 -21.97 30.86
N LEU A 11 -31.00 -22.93 31.01
CA LEU A 11 -30.79 -24.12 31.84
C LEU A 11 -29.68 -25.02 31.25
N LYS A 12 -29.63 -25.17 29.93
CA LYS A 12 -28.57 -25.90 29.22
C LYS A 12 -27.19 -25.23 29.38
N PHE A 13 -27.15 -23.90 29.39
CA PHE A 13 -25.96 -23.10 29.67
C PHE A 13 -25.47 -23.28 31.12
N GLU A 14 -26.37 -23.25 32.10
CA GLU A 14 -26.04 -23.54 33.51
C GLU A 14 -25.43 -24.95 33.67
N ASN A 15 -25.96 -25.93 32.96
CA ASN A 15 -25.46 -27.31 32.99
C ASN A 15 -24.18 -27.53 32.16
N LYS A 16 -23.61 -26.49 31.53
CA LYS A 16 -22.45 -26.56 30.62
C LYS A 16 -22.64 -27.54 29.45
N GLN A 17 -23.88 -27.73 29.03
CA GLN A 17 -24.25 -28.62 27.92
C GLN A 17 -24.52 -27.85 26.62
N CYS A 18 -24.38 -26.52 26.65
CA CYS A 18 -24.59 -25.67 25.48
C CYS A 18 -23.53 -25.90 24.42
N SER A 19 -23.93 -25.97 23.15
CA SER A 19 -22.98 -25.81 22.06
C SER A 19 -22.55 -24.35 21.93
N ILE A 20 -21.42 -24.10 21.26
CA ILE A 20 -20.93 -22.74 20.99
C ILE A 20 -21.96 -21.92 20.19
N GLU A 21 -22.68 -22.57 19.27
CA GLU A 21 -23.72 -21.92 18.46
C GLU A 21 -24.94 -21.54 19.30
N GLU A 22 -25.36 -22.41 20.21
CA GLU A 22 -26.47 -22.17 21.13
C GLU A 22 -26.15 -21.09 22.17
N GLU A 23 -24.91 -21.06 22.65
CA GLU A 23 -24.40 -20.02 23.53
C GLU A 23 -24.40 -18.66 22.81
N ASN A 24 -23.92 -18.60 21.58
CA ASN A 24 -23.97 -17.39 20.76
C ASN A 24 -25.41 -16.94 20.49
N LEU A 25 -26.32 -17.87 20.20
CA LEU A 25 -27.74 -17.57 20.00
C LEU A 25 -28.39 -17.01 21.26
N LEU A 26 -28.06 -17.57 22.43
CA LEU A 26 -28.54 -17.11 23.74
C LEU A 26 -28.08 -15.67 24.01
N PHE A 27 -26.80 -15.37 23.78
CA PHE A 27 -26.25 -14.02 23.98
C PHE A 27 -26.77 -13.01 22.95
N GLN A 28 -26.88 -13.41 21.68
CA GLN A 28 -27.43 -12.54 20.64
C GLN A 28 -28.88 -12.17 20.94
N PHE A 29 -29.71 -13.16 21.27
CA PHE A 29 -31.09 -12.91 21.64
C PHE A 29 -31.18 -12.02 22.87
N TYR A 30 -30.36 -12.27 23.90
CA TYR A 30 -30.32 -11.45 25.10
C TYR A 30 -29.99 -9.98 24.80
N ASN A 31 -28.97 -9.74 23.97
CA ASN A 31 -28.55 -8.40 23.58
C ASN A 31 -29.62 -7.66 22.77
N ASP A 32 -30.28 -8.34 21.83
CA ASP A 32 -31.39 -7.78 21.08
C ASP A 32 -32.62 -7.53 21.96
N PHE A 33 -32.85 -8.40 22.95
CA PHE A 33 -33.95 -8.27 23.90
C PHE A 33 -33.76 -7.09 24.86
N GLN A 34 -32.52 -6.84 25.30
CA GLN A 34 -32.16 -5.64 26.08
C GLN A 34 -32.29 -4.36 25.28
N LYS A 35 -31.72 -4.29 24.07
CA LYS A 35 -31.76 -3.10 23.21
C LYS A 35 -33.17 -2.65 22.89
N ASN A 36 -34.07 -3.62 22.68
CA ASN A 36 -35.46 -3.34 22.34
C ASN A 36 -36.38 -3.12 23.57
N ASN A 37 -35.83 -3.11 24.79
CA ASN A 37 -36.57 -2.90 26.06
C ASN A 37 -37.79 -3.83 26.23
N LYS A 38 -37.81 -4.98 25.53
CA LYS A 38 -38.88 -5.99 25.59
C LYS A 38 -38.89 -6.77 26.91
N MET A 39 -37.85 -6.58 27.73
CA MET A 39 -37.69 -7.16 29.05
C MET A 39 -38.85 -6.83 30.00
N ALA A 40 -39.43 -5.63 29.88
CA ALA A 40 -40.58 -5.24 30.69
C ALA A 40 -41.85 -6.04 30.37
N SER A 41 -41.95 -6.63 29.17
CA SER A 41 -43.14 -7.38 28.75
C SER A 41 -43.22 -8.78 29.37
N TRP A 42 -42.10 -9.33 29.85
CA TRP A 42 -42.07 -10.66 30.46
C TRP A 42 -41.99 -10.50 31.98
N LYS A 43 -42.98 -11.04 32.69
CA LYS A 43 -42.86 -11.22 34.14
C LYS A 43 -41.88 -12.36 34.37
N PHE A 44 -40.72 -12.02 34.92
CA PHE A 44 -39.70 -12.97 35.35
C PHE A 44 -39.91 -13.30 36.83
N SER A 45 -39.59 -14.53 37.21
CA SER A 45 -39.43 -14.89 38.62
C SER A 45 -38.11 -14.35 39.19
N GLU A 46 -37.98 -14.27 40.51
CA GLU A 46 -36.74 -13.80 41.16
C GLU A 46 -35.50 -14.63 40.76
N ILE A 47 -35.70 -15.92 40.49
CA ILE A 47 -34.69 -16.85 40.00
C ILE A 47 -34.29 -16.51 38.55
N GLU A 48 -35.27 -16.21 37.68
CA GLU A 48 -35.03 -15.77 36.30
C GLU A 48 -34.26 -14.44 36.27
N GLU A 49 -34.58 -13.50 37.16
CA GLU A 49 -33.84 -12.23 37.26
C GLU A 49 -32.39 -12.41 37.72
N ALA A 50 -32.15 -13.29 38.68
CA ALA A 50 -30.80 -13.62 39.15
C ALA A 50 -29.95 -14.22 38.01
N ARG A 51 -30.54 -15.12 37.22
CA ARG A 51 -29.94 -15.73 36.03
C ARG A 51 -29.58 -14.71 34.96
N ILE A 52 -30.52 -13.84 34.64
CA ILE A 52 -30.35 -12.71 33.72
C ILE A 52 -29.21 -11.79 34.16
N ARG A 53 -29.09 -11.54 35.47
CA ARG A 53 -28.03 -10.70 36.05
C ARG A 53 -26.64 -11.33 35.88
N ILE A 54 -26.54 -12.66 36.03
CA ILE A 54 -25.29 -13.40 35.81
C ILE A 54 -24.88 -13.31 34.34
N LEU A 55 -25.82 -13.55 33.40
CA LEU A 55 -25.57 -13.39 31.96
C LEU A 55 -25.06 -11.99 31.60
N LYS A 56 -25.64 -10.94 32.20
CA LYS A 56 -25.18 -9.56 32.03
C LYS A 56 -23.71 -9.36 32.41
N ARG A 57 -23.30 -9.92 33.55
CA ARG A 57 -21.92 -9.82 34.05
C ARG A 57 -20.95 -10.58 33.14
N LEU A 58 -21.36 -11.72 32.59
CA LEU A 58 -20.55 -12.48 31.64
C LEU A 58 -20.40 -11.72 30.31
N ASN A 59 -21.48 -11.21 29.73
CA ASN A 59 -21.41 -10.46 28.47
C ASN A 59 -20.52 -9.21 28.60
N THR A 60 -20.66 -8.45 29.68
CA THR A 60 -19.81 -7.27 29.93
C THR A 60 -18.33 -7.62 30.13
N THR A 61 -18.04 -8.78 30.73
CA THR A 61 -16.67 -9.27 30.87
C THR A 61 -16.10 -9.65 29.49
N ILE A 62 -16.87 -10.33 28.65
CA ILE A 62 -16.47 -10.74 27.30
C ILE A 62 -16.25 -9.53 26.39
N GLU A 63 -17.16 -8.56 26.36
CA GLU A 63 -17.02 -7.32 25.58
C GLU A 63 -15.79 -6.51 26.03
N SER A 64 -15.54 -6.40 27.34
CA SER A 64 -14.36 -5.71 27.85
C SER A 64 -13.05 -6.38 27.46
N HIS A 65 -13.05 -7.71 27.29
CA HIS A 65 -11.89 -8.48 26.84
C HIS A 65 -11.64 -8.36 25.33
N GLN A 66 -12.67 -8.09 24.53
CA GLN A 66 -12.53 -7.86 23.09
C GLN A 66 -12.12 -6.41 22.76
N ILE A 67 -12.51 -5.42 23.57
CA ILE A 67 -12.21 -3.99 23.33
C ILE A 67 -10.76 -3.62 23.69
N THR A 68 -10.02 -4.44 24.43
CA THR A 68 -8.61 -4.16 24.79
C THR A 68 -7.62 -4.36 23.63
N SER A 69 -8.06 -4.93 22.49
CA SER A 69 -7.30 -4.85 21.24
C SER A 69 -7.60 -3.57 20.47
N LYS A 70 -7.46 -2.40 21.12
CA LYS A 70 -7.25 -1.18 20.33
C LYS A 70 -5.85 -1.31 19.74
N ASN A 71 -5.80 -1.64 18.44
CA ASN A 71 -4.61 -1.49 17.62
C ASN A 71 -4.10 -0.04 17.76
N VAL A 72 -3.26 0.20 18.75
CA VAL A 72 -2.47 1.42 18.89
C VAL A 72 -1.46 1.36 17.76
N ILE A 73 -1.84 1.92 16.62
CA ILE A 73 -0.93 2.11 15.49
C ILE A 73 0.28 2.83 16.05
N ASN A 74 1.39 2.10 16.13
CA ASN A 74 2.61 2.63 16.71
C ASN A 74 3.17 3.66 15.74
N TRP A 75 2.86 4.93 16.00
CA TRP A 75 3.21 6.08 15.16
C TRP A 75 4.71 6.11 14.82
N ARG A 76 5.55 5.56 15.70
CA ARG A 76 7.00 5.42 15.50
C ARG A 76 7.35 4.45 14.36
N LYS A 77 6.60 3.36 14.19
CA LYS A 77 6.77 2.41 13.08
C LYS A 77 6.32 3.03 11.74
N LEU A 78 5.24 3.82 11.75
CA LEU A 78 4.77 4.50 10.55
C LEU A 78 5.77 5.59 10.12
N ALA A 79 6.28 6.37 11.07
CA ALA A 79 7.29 7.40 10.83
C ALA A 79 8.61 6.82 10.31
N SER A 80 9.05 5.66 10.82
CA SER A 80 10.28 5.02 10.31
C SER A 80 10.16 4.57 8.86
N VAL A 81 9.00 4.05 8.46
CA VAL A 81 8.76 3.62 7.06
C VAL A 81 8.73 4.83 6.13
N ALA A 82 8.05 5.92 6.53
CA ALA A 82 8.02 7.15 5.76
C ALA A 82 9.42 7.77 5.59
N ALA A 83 10.26 7.76 6.64
CA ALA A 83 11.62 8.28 6.58
C ALA A 83 12.51 7.48 5.62
N ILE A 84 12.41 6.15 5.61
CA ILE A 84 13.16 5.29 4.66
C ILE A 84 12.74 5.60 3.22
N PHE A 85 11.43 5.74 2.96
CA PHE A 85 10.92 6.06 1.62
C PHE A 85 11.43 7.42 1.12
N VAL A 86 11.33 8.47 1.94
CA VAL A 86 11.82 9.81 1.59
C VAL A 86 13.34 9.81 1.38
N GLY A 87 14.09 9.06 2.20
CA GLY A 87 15.54 8.89 2.03
C GLY A 87 15.88 8.25 0.69
N PHE A 88 15.20 7.17 0.32
CA PHE A 88 15.45 6.48 -0.95
C PHE A 88 15.14 7.37 -2.17
N VAL A 89 14.00 8.07 -2.14
CA VAL A 89 13.61 9.00 -3.21
C VAL A 89 14.60 10.17 -3.33
N SER A 90 15.09 10.70 -2.21
CA SER A 90 16.06 11.80 -2.22
C SER A 90 17.39 11.36 -2.83
N ILE A 91 17.86 10.15 -2.48
CA ILE A 91 19.11 9.59 -3.02
C ILE A 91 19.00 9.33 -4.52
N THR A 92 17.89 8.75 -5.00
CA THR A 92 17.72 8.49 -6.44
C THR A 92 17.71 9.79 -7.24
N ILE A 93 16.99 10.81 -6.80
CA ILE A 93 16.95 12.12 -7.47
C ILE A 93 18.35 12.72 -7.55
N LEU A 94 19.13 12.71 -6.46
CA LEU A 94 20.49 13.23 -6.46
C LEU A 94 21.44 12.45 -7.37
N PHE A 95 21.29 11.13 -7.45
CA PHE A 95 22.10 10.31 -8.37
C PHE A 95 21.77 10.59 -9.84
N PHE A 96 20.48 10.70 -10.19
CA PHE A 96 20.07 10.98 -11.56
C PHE A 96 20.31 12.44 -11.98
N ALA A 97 20.19 13.41 -11.06
CA ALA A 97 20.46 14.82 -11.35
C ALA A 97 21.94 15.11 -11.63
N ASN A 98 22.87 14.35 -11.03
CA ASN A 98 24.30 14.49 -11.29
C ASN A 98 24.80 13.60 -12.45
N SER A 99 23.90 12.82 -13.05
CA SER A 99 24.19 12.02 -14.23
C SER A 99 23.84 12.83 -15.48
N GLU A 100 24.51 13.98 -15.69
CA GLU A 100 24.69 14.48 -17.05
C GLU A 100 25.59 13.47 -17.77
N VAL A 101 24.96 12.43 -18.32
CA VAL A 101 25.58 11.55 -19.28
C VAL A 101 25.96 12.43 -20.46
N SER A 102 27.22 12.85 -20.54
CA SER A 102 27.81 13.34 -21.77
C SER A 102 27.64 12.24 -22.80
N GLN A 103 26.54 12.32 -23.56
CA GLN A 103 26.35 11.56 -24.78
C GLN A 103 27.31 12.15 -25.79
N THR A 104 28.59 11.79 -25.69
CA THR A 104 29.50 11.92 -26.81
C THR A 104 28.94 10.99 -27.89
N PRO A 105 28.41 11.51 -29.01
CA PRO A 105 27.82 10.64 -30.00
C PRO A 105 28.96 9.82 -30.60
N GLU A 106 28.80 8.50 -30.58
CA GLU A 106 29.87 7.51 -30.80
C GLU A 106 30.44 7.54 -32.24
N ASN A 107 29.90 8.37 -33.14
CA ASN A 107 30.19 8.34 -34.58
C ASN A 107 30.24 9.73 -35.22
N ASN A 108 31.05 10.64 -34.66
CA ASN A 108 31.23 11.98 -35.23
C ASN A 108 32.62 12.12 -35.85
N ILE A 109 32.68 12.37 -37.16
CA ILE A 109 33.95 12.70 -37.82
C ILE A 109 34.15 14.21 -37.73
N THR A 110 35.22 14.61 -37.03
CA THR A 110 35.60 16.02 -36.88
C THR A 110 36.78 16.32 -37.79
N LEU A 111 36.60 17.26 -38.73
CA LEU A 111 37.65 17.71 -39.62
C LEU A 111 38.13 19.11 -39.20
N GLN A 112 39.43 19.26 -39.04
CA GLN A 112 40.06 20.57 -38.90
C GLN A 112 40.59 21.00 -40.27
N LEU A 113 40.06 22.11 -40.79
CA LEU A 113 40.49 22.68 -42.05
C LEU A 113 41.78 23.49 -41.87
N GLN A 114 42.47 23.80 -42.97
CA GLN A 114 43.74 24.55 -42.96
C GLN A 114 43.61 25.96 -42.37
N ASP A 115 42.42 26.55 -42.38
CA ASP A 115 42.10 27.84 -41.77
C ASP A 115 41.84 27.74 -40.25
N GLY A 116 41.94 26.54 -39.67
CA GLY A 116 41.67 26.28 -38.25
C GLY A 116 40.19 26.04 -37.94
N THR A 117 39.29 26.12 -38.93
CA THR A 117 37.86 25.87 -38.75
C THR A 117 37.62 24.38 -38.47
N ILE A 118 36.82 24.09 -37.43
CA ILE A 118 36.42 22.73 -37.07
C ILE A 118 35.03 22.45 -37.62
N LYS A 119 34.91 21.44 -38.48
CA LYS A 119 33.63 21.00 -39.05
C LYS A 119 33.31 19.59 -38.60
N VAL A 120 32.16 19.44 -37.96
CA VAL A 120 31.65 18.14 -37.49
C VAL A 120 30.64 17.61 -38.49
N LEU A 121 30.89 16.40 -39.01
CA LEU A 121 30.01 15.71 -39.96
C LEU A 121 29.21 14.65 -39.20
N ASN A 122 27.91 14.89 -39.02
CA ASN A 122 27.02 14.13 -38.12
C ASN A 122 26.02 13.20 -38.85
N GLU A 123 26.13 13.02 -40.17
CA GLU A 123 25.12 12.28 -40.94
C GLU A 123 25.69 11.00 -41.58
N PRO A 124 25.25 9.80 -41.16
CA PRO A 124 25.76 8.53 -41.67
C PRO A 124 25.28 8.16 -43.08
N THR A 125 24.41 8.96 -43.70
CA THR A 125 23.74 8.63 -44.99
C THR A 125 24.02 9.59 -46.13
N SER A 126 24.74 10.70 -45.91
CA SER A 126 24.95 11.71 -46.95
C SER A 126 26.34 11.58 -47.60
N ASN A 127 26.35 11.56 -48.95
CA ASN A 127 27.58 11.67 -49.75
C ASN A 127 28.04 13.13 -49.72
N VAL A 128 28.64 13.56 -48.61
CA VAL A 128 29.09 14.95 -48.44
C VAL A 128 30.45 15.14 -49.13
N LYS A 129 30.53 16.11 -50.03
CA LYS A 129 31.81 16.57 -50.61
C LYS A 129 32.44 17.61 -49.69
N VAL A 130 33.68 17.37 -49.28
CA VAL A 130 34.46 18.33 -48.51
C VAL A 130 35.19 19.24 -49.51
N LEU A 131 34.90 20.54 -49.43
CA LEU A 131 35.47 21.56 -50.30
C LEU A 131 36.50 22.39 -49.52
N ASN A 132 37.61 22.76 -50.15
CA ASN A 132 38.51 23.77 -49.63
C ASN A 132 37.95 25.19 -49.86
N THR A 133 38.65 26.20 -49.31
CA THR A 133 38.30 27.63 -49.45
C THR A 133 38.27 28.12 -50.90
N ASN A 134 38.88 27.38 -51.83
CA ASN A 134 38.89 27.66 -53.26
C ASN A 134 37.79 26.90 -54.04
N GLY A 135 36.89 26.20 -53.33
CA GLY A 135 35.81 25.41 -53.93
C GLY A 135 36.26 24.09 -54.58
N GLN A 136 37.49 23.63 -54.32
CA GLN A 136 38.00 22.34 -54.83
C GLN A 136 37.67 21.22 -53.86
N VAL A 137 37.30 20.04 -54.39
CA VAL A 137 37.00 18.86 -53.58
C VAL A 137 38.31 18.26 -53.05
N ILE A 138 38.44 18.18 -51.73
CA ILE A 138 39.59 17.62 -51.00
C ILE A 138 39.27 16.32 -50.27
N GLY A 139 38.05 15.82 -50.43
CA GLY A 139 37.62 14.54 -49.88
C GLY A 139 36.13 14.29 -50.06
N LYS A 140 35.74 13.01 -50.03
CA LYS A 140 34.35 12.57 -50.10
C LYS A 140 34.04 11.67 -48.92
N GLN A 141 32.99 12.01 -48.18
CA GLN A 141 32.47 11.13 -47.14
C GLN A 141 31.56 10.08 -47.77
N LYS A 142 31.81 8.81 -47.45
CA LYS A 142 30.93 7.69 -47.79
C LYS A 142 30.61 6.92 -46.52
N GLY A 143 29.46 7.23 -45.92
CA GLY A 143 29.05 6.68 -44.63
C GLY A 143 29.96 7.16 -43.50
N GLY A 144 30.45 6.24 -42.66
CA GLY A 144 31.34 6.53 -41.53
C GLY A 144 32.83 6.70 -41.88
N SER A 145 33.19 6.78 -43.16
CA SER A 145 34.59 6.94 -43.62
C SER A 145 34.72 8.13 -44.57
N VAL A 146 35.85 8.83 -44.52
CA VAL A 146 36.23 9.89 -45.46
C VAL A 146 37.38 9.41 -46.32
N ASP A 147 37.21 9.51 -47.64
CA ASP A 147 38.26 9.27 -48.64
C ASP A 147 38.80 10.63 -49.08
N LEU A 148 40.12 10.86 -48.93
CA LEU A 148 40.78 12.17 -49.13
C LEU A 148 41.42 12.26 -50.52
#